data_AF-S8AUG4-F1
#
_entry.id   AF-S8AUG4-F1
#
_cell.length_a   1.000
_cell.length_b   1.000
_cell.length_c   1.000
_cell.angle_alpha   90.00
_cell.angle_beta   90.00
_cell.angle_gamma   90.00
#
_symmetry.space_group_name_H-M   'P 1'
#
loop_
_entity.id
_entity.type
_entity.pdbx_description
1 polymer ?
#
loop_
_entity_poly.entity_id
_entity_poly.type
_entity_poly.pdbx_seq_one_letter_code
_entity_poly.pdbx_strand_id
1 'polypeptide(L)' 'MSDRKKISYRYTTVEAWQELDEKVRDIITEDTGKDIWMSTKSLPPISFPPPLTVASIDKITQLSGSILVEHIDVD' A
#
# COMPACT_ATOMS: atom_id res chain seq x y z
N MET A 1 -7.10 15.91 12.89
CA MET A 1 -6.30 14.67 13.06
C MET A 1 -7.21 13.48 12.78
N SER A 2 -7.57 13.19 11.52
CA SER A 2 -8.23 11.90 11.15
C SER A 2 -8.51 11.68 9.66
N ASP A 3 -7.86 12.39 8.72
CA ASP A 3 -8.10 12.14 7.29
C ASP A 3 -7.24 10.95 6.81
N ARG A 4 -7.53 9.77 7.35
CA ARG A 4 -6.98 8.51 6.86
C ARG A 4 -7.86 8.01 5.71
N LYS A 5 -7.23 7.60 4.60
CA LYS A 5 -7.91 7.11 3.41
C LYS A 5 -7.72 5.61 3.29
N LYS A 6 -8.77 4.90 2.88
CA LYS A 6 -8.65 3.51 2.47
C LYS A 6 -8.10 3.46 1.06
N ILE A 7 -7.14 2.58 0.85
CA ILE A 7 -6.55 2.34 -0.45
C ILE A 7 -6.45 0.84 -0.72
N SER A 8 -6.33 0.47 -1.98
CA SER A 8 -5.66 -0.74 -2.42
C SER A 8 -4.35 -0.36 -3.10
N TYR A 9 -3.37 -1.25 -3.04
CA TYR A 9 -2.16 -1.10 -3.84
C TYR A 9 -1.77 -2.41 -4.51
N ARG A 10 -1.11 -2.30 -5.67
CA ARG A 10 -0.56 -3.44 -6.41
C ARG A 10 0.73 -3.04 -7.11
N TYR A 11 1.58 -4.02 -7.35
CA TYR A 11 2.79 -3.86 -8.15
C TYR A 11 2.48 -4.13 -9.62
N THR A 12 3.14 -3.40 -10.52
CA THR A 12 2.99 -3.59 -11.97
C THR A 12 3.76 -4.81 -12.47
N THR A 13 4.87 -5.16 -11.82
CA THR A 13 5.69 -6.33 -12.15
C THR A 13 6.07 -7.14 -10.90
N VAL A 14 6.59 -8.35 -11.10
CA VAL A 14 7.03 -9.24 -10.01
C VAL A 14 8.32 -8.73 -9.37
N GLU A 15 9.22 -8.18 -10.17
CA GLU A 15 10.49 -7.61 -9.72
C GLU A 15 10.24 -6.41 -8.82
N ALA A 16 9.30 -5.53 -9.20
CA ALA A 16 8.89 -4.40 -8.37
C ALA A 16 8.32 -4.87 -7.03
N TRP A 17 7.57 -5.97 -7.00
CA TRP A 17 7.10 -6.56 -5.75
C TRP A 17 8.28 -7.06 -4.89
N GLN A 18 9.19 -7.83 -5.47
CA GLN A 18 10.35 -8.36 -4.74
C GLN A 18 11.26 -7.28 -4.16
N GLU A 19 11.44 -6.15 -4.86
CA GLU A 19 12.34 -5.07 -4.43
C GLU A 19 11.68 -4.06 -3.48
N LEU A 20 10.36 -3.86 -3.58
CA LEU A 20 9.66 -2.75 -2.91
C LEU A 20 8.67 -3.21 -1.83
N ASP A 21 8.24 -4.48 -1.80
CA ASP A 21 7.21 -4.94 -0.84
C ASP A 21 7.60 -4.65 0.60
N GLU A 22 8.82 -5.00 1.01
CA GLU A 22 9.32 -4.75 2.35
C GLU A 22 9.23 -3.25 2.72
N LYS A 23 9.72 -2.36 1.85
CA LYS A 23 9.68 -0.90 2.08
C LYS A 23 8.26 -0.36 2.17
N VAL A 24 7.35 -0.84 1.32
CA VAL A 24 5.94 -0.44 1.36
C VAL A 24 5.31 -0.91 2.66
N ARG A 25 5.60 -2.14 3.10
CA ARG A 25 5.11 -2.68 4.36
C ARG A 25 5.62 -1.91 5.56
N ASP A 26 6.88 -1.49 5.56
CA ASP A 26 7.46 -0.69 6.64
C ASP A 26 6.74 0.65 6.77
N ILE A 27 6.52 1.36 5.65
CA ILE A 27 5.77 2.64 5.65
C ILE A 27 4.36 2.45 6.24
N ILE A 28 3.66 1.39 5.83
CA ILE A 28 2.31 1.09 6.32
C ILE A 28 2.33 0.75 7.81
N THR A 29 3.32 -0.03 8.25
CA THR A 29 3.46 -0.46 9.65
C THR A 29 3.81 0.73 10.54
N GLU A 30 4.70 1.61 10.10
CA GLU A 30 5.04 2.86 10.80
C GLU A 30 3.82 3.79 10.93
N ASP A 31 2.98 3.89 9.90
CA ASP A 31 1.80 4.76 9.91
C ASP A 31 0.63 4.20 10.75
N THR A 32 0.44 2.88 10.72
CA THR A 32 -0.79 2.23 11.22
C THR A 32 -0.56 1.36 12.46
N GLY A 33 0.69 0.96 12.73
CA GLY A 33 1.03 -0.05 13.74
C GLY A 33 0.55 -1.46 13.38
N LYS A 34 0.19 -1.73 12.12
CA LYS A 34 -0.28 -3.03 11.63
C LYS A 34 0.67 -3.56 10.57
N ASP A 35 0.97 -4.85 10.66
CA ASP A 35 1.92 -5.60 9.81
C ASP A 35 1.24 -6.64 8.89
N ILE A 36 -0.03 -6.95 9.18
CA ILE A 36 -0.83 -7.93 8.45
C ILE A 36 -2.12 -7.28 7.93
N TRP A 37 -2.41 -7.53 6.65
CA TRP A 37 -3.66 -7.14 6.00
C TRP A 37 -4.03 -8.13 4.89
N MET A 38 -5.24 -7.99 4.36
CA MET A 38 -5.73 -8.84 3.30
C MET A 38 -4.97 -8.56 2.00
N SER A 39 -4.58 -9.65 1.33
CA SER A 39 -4.01 -9.60 -0.02
C SER A 39 -4.57 -10.73 -0.87
N THR A 40 -4.68 -10.52 -2.17
CA THR A 40 -5.10 -11.55 -3.12
C THR A 40 -4.03 -12.64 -3.25
N LYS A 41 -4.45 -13.87 -3.59
CA LYS A 41 -3.54 -14.98 -3.90
C LYS A 41 -3.06 -14.93 -5.35
N SER A 42 -2.51 -13.79 -5.76
CA SER A 42 -1.95 -13.54 -7.09
C SER A 42 -0.47 -13.14 -7.00
N LEU A 43 0.25 -13.20 -8.11
CA LEU A 43 1.64 -12.74 -8.21
C LEU A 43 1.75 -11.72 -9.36
N PRO A 44 2.00 -10.43 -9.08
CA PRO A 44 2.05 -9.80 -7.75
C PRO A 44 0.66 -9.74 -7.06
N PRO A 45 0.63 -9.66 -5.72
CA PRO A 45 -0.62 -9.53 -4.97
C PRO A 45 -1.21 -8.12 -5.11
N ILE A 46 -2.53 -8.03 -4.95
CA ILE A 46 -3.25 -6.79 -4.65
C ILE A 46 -3.49 -6.78 -3.14
N SER A 47 -3.11 -5.69 -2.47
CA SER A 47 -3.11 -5.56 -1.02
C SER A 47 -4.06 -4.47 -0.56
N PHE A 48 -4.73 -4.72 0.57
CA PHE A 48 -5.74 -3.84 1.16
C PHE A 48 -5.34 -3.45 2.59
N PRO A 49 -4.39 -2.52 2.75
CA PRO A 49 -3.90 -2.12 4.07
C PRO A 49 -4.97 -1.38 4.89
N PRO A 50 -4.74 -1.20 6.20
CA PRO A 50 -5.56 -0.31 7.01
C PRO A 50 -5.57 1.12 6.46
N PRO A 51 -6.54 1.97 6.87
CA PRO A 51 -6.56 3.37 6.45
C PRO A 51 -5.25 4.11 6.77
N LEU A 52 -4.63 4.69 5.74
CA LEU A 52 -3.34 5.38 5.81
C LEU A 52 -3.54 6.89 5.81
N THR A 53 -2.59 7.62 6.40
CA THR A 53 -2.53 9.07 6.20
C THR A 53 -2.17 9.41 4.75
N VAL A 54 -2.60 10.58 4.29
CA VAL A 54 -2.25 11.09 2.94
C VAL A 54 -0.73 11.13 2.74
N ALA A 55 0.02 11.55 3.76
CA ALA A 55 1.48 11.59 3.71
C ALA A 55 2.12 10.21 3.44
N SER A 56 1.58 9.15 4.04
CA SER A 56 2.09 7.78 3.83
C SER A 56 1.69 7.23 2.46
N ILE A 57 0.50 7.59 1.96
CA ILE A 57 0.07 7.26 0.59
C ILE A 57 0.97 7.94 -0.44
N ASP A 58 1.30 9.21 -0.22
CA ASP A 58 2.22 9.97 -1.08
C ASP A 58 3.62 9.35 -1.08
N LYS A 59 4.14 8.95 0.09
CA LYS A 59 5.43 8.23 0.18
C LYS A 59 5.42 6.95 -0.66
N ILE A 60 4.37 6.13 -0.57
CA ILE A 60 4.25 4.87 -1.33
C ILE A 60 4.23 5.15 -2.83
N THR A 61 3.46 6.15 -3.25
CA THR A 61 3.34 6.52 -4.68
C THR A 61 4.65 7.09 -5.23
N GLN A 62 5.42 7.79 -4.39
CA GLN A 62 6.72 8.37 -4.76
C GLN A 62 7.88 7.37 -4.72
N LEU A 63 7.72 6.21 -4.08
CA LEU A 63 8.75 5.16 -4.06
C LEU A 63 9.09 4.66 -5.46
N SER A 64 8.08 4.45 -6.31
CA SER A 64 8.26 3.95 -7.67
C SER A 64 6.99 4.12 -8.50
N GLY A 65 7.14 4.43 -9.79
CA GLY A 65 6.05 4.39 -10.76
C GLY A 65 5.50 2.97 -11.03
N SER A 66 6.13 1.93 -10.45
CA SER A 66 5.69 0.54 -10.52
C SER A 66 4.71 0.13 -9.42
N ILE A 67 4.25 1.07 -8.59
CA ILE A 67 3.21 0.84 -7.59
C ILE A 67 1.96 1.61 -8.00
N LEU A 68 0.86 0.89 -8.21
CA LEU A 68 -0.45 1.49 -8.46
C LEU A 68 -1.22 1.54 -7.15
N VAL A 69 -1.65 2.74 -6.76
CA VAL A 69 -2.50 2.99 -5.59
C VAL A 69 -3.88 3.43 -6.06
N GLU A 70 -4.91 2.78 -5.54
CA GLU A 70 -6.31 3.11 -5.82
C GLU A 70 -7.00 3.50 -4.52
N HIS A 71 -7.76 4.60 -4.53
CA HIS A 71 -8.56 5.00 -3.38
C HIS A 71 -9.87 4.22 -3.35
N ILE A 72 -10.20 3.66 -2.18
CA ILE A 72 -11.45 2.92 -1.97
C ILE A 72 -12.39 3.84 -1.21
N ASP A 73 -13.39 4.37 -1.91
CA ASP A 73 -14.50 5.06 -1.27
C ASP A 73 -15.37 4.04 -0.53
N VAL A 74 -15.73 4.37 0.70
CA VAL A 74 -16.68 3.58 1.50
C VAL A 74 -17.94 4.43 1.55
N ASP A 75 -18.96 4.01 0.81
CA ASP A 75 -20.32 4.57 0.91
C ASP A 75 -20.89 4.43 2.34
#